data_AF-A0A9Q1F1D8-F1
#
_entry.id   AF-A0A9Q1F1D8-F1
#
_cell.length_a   1.000
_cell.length_b   1.000
_cell.length_c   1.000
_cell.angle_alpha   90.00
_cell.angle_beta   90.00
_cell.angle_gamma   90.00
#
_symmetry.space_group_name_H-M   'P 1'
#
loop_
_entity.id
_entity.type
_entity.pdbx_description
1 polymer ?
#
loop_
_entity_poly.entity_id
_entity_poly.type
_entity_poly.pdbx_seq_one_letter_code
_entity_poly.pdbx_strand_id
1 'polypeptide(L)'
;MKRLAEEHAPFLCSTLEHFEREGCTTRADAAYQPLLREISKASPACALVHPCVEMDNIVECLVSAENVTHQSDKMLSLSTQFPLMWKLVKTLGHFPQPLQPLLMELLRVAKAAFDVPEQVEGDGEMREDSSFFFPMLPVRRDRGRYEMDQKAEQSSCKKYAPRHHALIPGLFTMFCSHGPEMVFYDNCCRLHAYCLNRDPVFFKNTWFLIDRLHWKNHTGKN
;
A
#
# COMPACT_ATOMS: atom_id res chain seq x y z
N MET A 1 1.90 25.17 -1.92
CA MET A 1 2.27 23.82 -1.43
C MET A 1 2.69 23.85 0.03
N LYS A 2 3.56 24.77 0.46
CA LYS A 2 4.05 24.86 1.85
C LYS A 2 2.95 24.90 2.93
N ARG A 3 1.96 25.78 2.80
CA ARG A 3 0.82 25.87 3.73
C ARG A 3 -0.02 24.58 3.85
N LEU A 4 -0.22 23.86 2.74
CA LEU A 4 -0.93 22.58 2.75
C LEU A 4 -0.09 21.45 3.38
N ALA A 5 1.23 21.49 3.19
CA ALA A 5 2.14 20.56 3.85
C ALA A 5 2.19 20.85 5.36
N GLU A 6 2.25 22.12 5.78
CA GLU A 6 2.23 22.52 7.19
C GLU A 6 0.95 22.04 7.91
N GLU A 7 -0.21 22.07 7.24
CA GLU A 7 -1.49 21.67 7.82
C GLU A 7 -1.71 20.14 7.81
N HIS A 8 -1.29 19.42 6.76
CA HIS A 8 -1.67 18.02 6.56
C HIS A 8 -0.51 17.02 6.50
N ALA A 9 0.71 17.48 6.25
CA ALA A 9 1.88 16.62 6.08
C ALA A 9 3.17 17.35 6.52
N PRO A 10 3.28 17.75 7.80
CA PRO A 10 4.35 18.62 8.29
C PRO A 10 5.75 18.01 8.10
N PHE A 11 5.82 16.68 8.03
CA PHE A 11 7.05 15.94 7.71
C PHE A 11 7.62 16.24 6.32
N LEU A 12 6.81 16.73 5.38
CA LEU A 12 7.26 17.15 4.05
C LEU A 12 7.91 18.53 4.05
N CYS A 13 7.69 19.35 5.08
CA CYS A 13 8.17 20.74 5.11
C CYS A 13 9.70 20.81 4.95
N SER A 14 10.46 19.96 5.66
CA SER A 14 11.92 19.94 5.57
C SER A 14 12.42 19.56 4.16
N THR A 15 11.77 18.59 3.52
CA THR A 15 12.08 18.17 2.15
C THR A 15 11.70 19.25 1.13
N LEU A 16 10.55 19.91 1.30
CA LEU A 16 10.12 21.00 0.41
C LEU A 16 11.01 22.23 0.54
N GLU A 17 11.42 22.60 1.75
CA GLU A 17 12.38 23.69 2.01
C GLU A 17 13.76 23.38 1.43
N HIS A 18 14.18 22.11 1.44
CA HIS A 18 15.38 21.68 0.73
C HIS A 18 15.25 21.91 -0.78
N PHE A 19 14.13 21.50 -1.40
CA PHE A 19 13.91 21.72 -2.82
C PHE A 19 13.83 23.20 -3.20
N GLU A 20 13.23 24.04 -2.36
CA GLU A 20 13.21 25.49 -2.58
C GLU A 20 14.62 26.09 -2.56
N ARG A 21 15.48 25.67 -1.62
CA ARG A 21 16.89 26.11 -1.56
C ARG A 21 17.70 25.68 -2.78
N GLU A 22 17.45 24.49 -3.30
CA GLU A 22 18.09 23.97 -4.52
C GLU A 22 17.48 24.55 -5.83
N GLY A 23 16.52 25.49 -5.72
CA GLY A 23 15.85 26.07 -6.89
C GLY A 23 14.88 25.11 -7.61
N CYS A 24 14.60 23.94 -7.03
CA CYS A 24 13.72 22.90 -7.56
C CYS A 24 12.23 23.20 -7.29
N THR A 25 11.73 24.33 -7.80
CA THR A 25 10.36 24.82 -7.49
C THR A 25 9.25 24.09 -8.25
N THR A 26 9.53 23.60 -9.46
CA THR A 26 8.54 22.92 -10.32
C THR A 26 8.85 21.45 -10.54
N ARG A 27 10.13 21.08 -10.49
CA ARG A 27 10.60 19.71 -10.71
C ARG A 27 11.80 19.43 -9.81
N ALA A 28 11.73 18.32 -9.09
CA ALA A 28 12.84 17.84 -8.30
C ALA A 28 13.98 17.32 -9.18
N ASP A 29 15.21 17.44 -8.69
CA ASP A 29 16.42 16.90 -9.33
C ASP A 29 16.26 15.41 -9.69
N ALA A 30 16.98 14.97 -10.73
CA ALA A 30 17.01 13.57 -11.17
C ALA A 30 17.38 12.61 -10.03
N ALA A 31 18.20 13.05 -9.07
CA ALA A 31 18.59 12.28 -7.88
C ALA A 31 17.41 11.97 -6.94
N TYR A 32 16.37 12.82 -6.91
CA TYR A 32 15.22 12.67 -6.01
C TYR A 32 14.01 12.01 -6.68
N GLN A 33 13.94 12.13 -8.01
CA GLN A 33 12.80 11.65 -8.80
C GLN A 33 12.43 10.18 -8.57
N PRO A 34 13.36 9.21 -8.40
CA PRO A 34 12.99 7.81 -8.20
C PRO A 34 12.08 7.61 -6.98
N LEU A 35 12.43 8.16 -5.82
CA LEU A 35 11.60 8.06 -4.61
C LEU A 35 10.29 8.82 -4.77
N LEU A 36 10.34 10.07 -5.25
CA LEU A 36 9.15 10.90 -5.40
C LEU A 36 8.12 10.27 -6.35
N ARG A 37 8.59 9.58 -7.41
CA ARG A 37 7.71 8.83 -8.31
C ARG A 37 7.11 7.60 -7.64
N GLU A 38 7.87 6.86 -6.84
CA GLU A 38 7.35 5.70 -6.12
C GLU A 38 6.28 6.10 -5.10
N ILE A 39 6.50 7.15 -4.28
CA ILE A 39 5.53 7.62 -3.28
C ILE A 39 4.30 8.29 -3.91
N SER A 40 4.42 8.83 -5.14
CA SER A 40 3.29 9.45 -5.85
C SER A 40 2.28 8.44 -6.38
N LYS A 41 2.62 7.13 -6.37
CA LYS A 41 1.70 6.09 -6.81
C LYS A 41 0.56 5.94 -5.80
N ALA A 42 -0.62 5.59 -6.30
CA ALA A 42 -1.78 5.24 -5.48
C ALA A 42 -1.60 3.86 -4.81
N SER A 43 -0.56 3.72 -4.01
CA SER A 43 -0.23 2.53 -3.22
C SER A 43 -0.03 2.91 -1.76
N PRO A 44 -0.39 2.03 -0.81
CA PRO A 44 -0.17 2.30 0.60
C PRO A 44 1.34 2.36 0.92
N ALA A 45 1.71 3.12 1.95
CA ALA A 45 3.12 3.30 2.33
C ALA A 45 3.83 1.97 2.64
N CYS A 46 3.12 1.03 3.27
CA CYS A 46 3.62 -0.31 3.60
C CYS A 46 3.95 -1.18 2.37
N ALA A 47 3.52 -0.78 1.16
CA ALA A 47 3.97 -1.44 -0.07
C ALA A 47 5.45 -1.13 -0.37
N LEU A 48 5.91 0.08 -0.05
CA LEU A 48 7.30 0.50 -0.24
C LEU A 48 8.15 0.15 0.98
N VAL A 49 7.65 0.48 2.18
CA VAL A 49 8.32 0.29 3.47
C VAL A 49 7.49 -0.64 4.34
N HIS A 50 7.66 -1.94 4.14
CA HIS A 50 6.91 -2.97 4.88
C HIS A 50 7.23 -2.89 6.39
N PRO A 51 6.24 -2.98 7.30
CA PRO A 51 6.44 -2.82 8.75
C PRO A 51 7.01 -4.10 9.38
N CYS A 52 8.25 -4.46 9.05
CA CYS A 52 8.95 -5.58 9.66
C CYS A 52 10.38 -5.22 10.09
N VAL A 53 10.98 -6.06 10.94
CA VAL A 53 12.31 -5.83 11.52
C VAL A 53 13.39 -5.79 10.43
N GLU A 54 13.26 -6.61 9.39
CA GLU A 54 14.20 -6.64 8.26
C GLU A 54 14.20 -5.31 7.50
N MET A 55 13.01 -4.71 7.30
CA MET A 55 12.90 -3.40 6.67
C MET A 55 13.49 -2.29 7.56
N ASP A 56 13.34 -2.37 8.87
CA ASP A 56 13.96 -1.44 9.81
C ASP A 56 15.49 -1.42 9.65
N ASN A 57 16.10 -2.60 9.63
CA ASN A 57 17.54 -2.76 9.45
C ASN A 57 18.05 -2.26 8.09
N ILE A 58 17.19 -2.31 7.06
CA ILE A 58 17.49 -1.78 5.71
C ILE A 58 17.41 -0.25 5.73
N VAL A 59 16.32 0.31 6.26
CA VAL A 59 16.10 1.75 6.34
C VAL A 59 17.16 2.42 7.20
N GLU A 60 17.53 1.84 8.33
CA GLU A 60 18.60 2.34 9.19
C GLU A 60 19.92 2.47 8.43
N CYS A 61 20.31 1.49 7.63
CA CYS A 61 21.53 1.60 6.81
C CYS A 61 21.41 2.63 5.68
N LEU A 62 20.24 2.78 5.06
CA LEU A 62 20.01 3.82 4.06
C LEU A 62 20.12 5.23 4.69
N VAL A 63 19.75 5.38 5.97
CA VAL A 63 19.85 6.64 6.71
C VAL A 63 21.28 6.90 7.19
N SER A 64 22.01 5.89 7.63
CA SER A 64 23.41 6.00 8.09
C SER A 64 24.43 6.30 6.97
N ALA A 65 23.96 6.57 5.75
CA ALA A 65 24.78 6.76 4.55
C ALA A 65 25.68 5.55 4.20
N GLU A 66 25.39 4.39 4.77
CA GLU A 66 26.02 3.15 4.38
C GLU A 66 25.49 2.71 3.02
N ASN A 67 26.40 2.29 2.15
CA ASN A 67 25.99 1.80 0.85
C ASN A 67 25.52 0.35 0.98
N VAL A 68 24.20 0.19 1.10
CA VAL A 68 23.48 -1.09 1.20
C VAL A 68 23.84 -2.04 0.05
N THR A 69 24.27 -1.53 -1.11
CA THR A 69 24.67 -2.37 -2.25
C THR A 69 25.90 -3.23 -2.01
N HIS A 70 26.73 -2.90 -1.01
CA HIS A 70 27.87 -3.71 -0.59
C HIS A 70 27.51 -4.78 0.44
N GLN A 71 26.31 -4.75 1.01
CA GLN A 71 25.85 -5.72 2.02
C GLN A 71 25.05 -6.83 1.33
N SER A 72 25.70 -7.97 1.07
CA SER A 72 25.12 -9.12 0.34
C SER A 72 23.78 -9.58 0.92
N ASP A 73 23.69 -9.67 2.24
CA ASP A 73 22.55 -10.24 2.95
C ASP A 73 21.31 -9.34 2.83
N LYS A 74 21.53 -8.02 2.88
CA LYS A 74 20.47 -7.02 2.69
C LYS A 74 20.06 -6.92 1.23
N MET A 75 21.00 -7.05 0.29
CA MET A 75 20.69 -7.09 -1.13
C MET A 75 19.89 -8.34 -1.49
N LEU A 76 20.19 -9.50 -0.90
CA LEU A 76 19.40 -10.72 -1.04
C LEU A 76 17.98 -10.51 -0.48
N SER A 77 17.84 -9.98 0.73
CA SER A 77 16.55 -9.69 1.36
C SER A 77 15.72 -8.69 0.55
N LEU A 78 16.34 -7.61 0.06
CA LEU A 78 15.69 -6.62 -0.79
C LEU A 78 15.15 -7.25 -2.08
N SER A 79 15.98 -8.03 -2.79
CA SER A 79 15.59 -8.63 -4.07
C SER A 79 14.51 -9.69 -3.96
N THR A 80 14.43 -10.39 -2.84
CA THR A 80 13.49 -11.51 -2.61
C THR A 80 12.21 -11.05 -1.94
N GLN A 81 12.31 -10.18 -0.95
CA GLN A 81 11.19 -9.78 -0.09
C GLN A 81 10.70 -8.37 -0.42
N PHE A 82 11.55 -7.43 -0.84
CA PHE A 82 11.16 -6.02 -0.98
C PHE A 82 11.42 -5.45 -2.39
N PRO A 83 10.71 -5.94 -3.43
CA PRO A 83 11.04 -5.64 -4.82
C PRO A 83 10.96 -4.15 -5.18
N LEU A 84 10.06 -3.38 -4.54
CA LEU A 84 9.95 -1.94 -4.75
C LEU A 84 11.15 -1.19 -4.14
N MET A 85 11.52 -1.54 -2.92
CA MET A 85 12.70 -0.97 -2.25
C MET A 85 13.99 -1.36 -2.98
N TRP A 86 14.12 -2.63 -3.40
CA TRP A 86 15.23 -3.11 -4.22
C TRP A 86 15.42 -2.27 -5.48
N LYS A 87 14.34 -2.09 -6.25
CA LYS A 87 14.38 -1.29 -7.47
C LYS A 87 14.83 0.15 -7.17
N LEU A 88 14.33 0.73 -6.08
CA LEU A 88 14.67 2.08 -5.67
C LEU A 88 16.16 2.20 -5.29
N VAL A 89 16.67 1.30 -4.45
CA VAL A 89 18.08 1.23 -4.05
C VAL A 89 18.98 1.04 -5.27
N LYS A 90 18.63 0.14 -6.19
CA LYS A 90 19.38 -0.08 -7.44
C LYS A 90 19.39 1.14 -8.37
N THR A 91 18.32 1.93 -8.36
CA THR A 91 18.21 3.12 -9.23
C THR A 91 18.99 4.31 -8.64
N LEU A 92 18.93 4.48 -7.33
CA LEU A 92 19.56 5.60 -6.64
C LEU A 92 21.07 5.37 -6.40
N GLY A 93 21.49 4.12 -6.18
CA GLY A 93 22.85 3.77 -5.80
C GLY A 93 23.16 4.14 -4.34
N HIS A 94 23.01 5.43 -4.01
CA HIS A 94 23.06 5.96 -2.64
C HIS A 94 21.75 6.69 -2.33
N PHE A 95 21.26 6.52 -1.10
CA PHE A 95 20.02 7.17 -0.70
C PHE A 95 20.26 8.67 -0.44
N PRO A 96 19.49 9.59 -1.05
CA PRO A 96 19.72 11.01 -0.87
C PRO A 96 19.42 11.45 0.57
N GLN A 97 20.41 12.04 1.24
CA GLN A 97 20.27 12.58 2.61
C GLN A 97 19.03 13.46 2.83
N PRO A 98 18.68 14.40 1.94
CA PRO A 98 17.50 15.25 2.13
C PRO A 98 16.16 14.50 2.16
N LEU A 99 16.13 13.26 1.69
CA LEU A 99 14.93 12.42 1.66
C LEU A 99 14.87 11.41 2.81
N GLN A 100 15.91 11.32 3.64
CA GLN A 100 15.95 10.39 4.78
C GLN A 100 14.82 10.63 5.80
N PRO A 101 14.50 11.90 6.17
CA PRO A 101 13.37 12.15 7.09
C PRO A 101 12.04 11.65 6.52
N LEU A 102 11.85 11.81 5.20
CA LEU A 102 10.66 11.33 4.51
C LEU A 102 10.56 9.80 4.55
N LEU A 103 11.68 9.08 4.32
CA LEU A 103 11.69 7.62 4.40
C LEU A 103 11.35 7.10 5.80
N MET A 104 11.93 7.72 6.83
CA MET A 104 11.66 7.37 8.23
C MET A 104 10.20 7.61 8.60
N GLU A 105 9.62 8.72 8.14
CA GLU A 105 8.22 9.02 8.40
C GLU A 105 7.28 8.05 7.68
N LEU A 106 7.59 7.68 6.43
CA LEU A 106 6.81 6.67 5.71
C LEU A 106 6.81 5.33 6.47
N LEU A 107 7.95 4.93 7.03
CA LEU A 107 8.06 3.71 7.84
C LEU A 107 7.26 3.85 9.14
N ARG A 108 7.31 5.01 9.80
CA ARG A 108 6.53 5.30 11.01
C ARG A 108 5.02 5.21 10.74
N VAL A 109 4.55 5.84 9.66
CA VAL A 109 3.14 5.80 9.24
C VAL A 109 2.72 4.39 8.85
N ALA A 110 3.58 3.65 8.13
CA ALA A 110 3.33 2.27 7.79
C ALA A 110 3.15 1.42 9.04
N LYS A 111 4.03 1.53 10.04
CA LYS A 111 3.91 0.80 11.32
C LYS A 111 2.66 1.17 12.11
N ALA A 112 2.37 2.46 12.23
CA ALA A 112 1.21 2.96 12.97
C ALA A 112 -0.12 2.41 12.42
N ALA A 113 -0.19 2.12 11.11
CA ALA A 113 -1.38 1.52 10.49
C ALA A 113 -1.69 0.09 10.98
N PHE A 114 -0.74 -0.59 11.62
CA PHE A 114 -0.88 -1.95 12.14
C PHE A 114 -0.83 -2.03 13.67
N ASP A 115 -0.64 -0.91 14.36
CA ASP A 115 -0.70 -0.80 15.82
C ASP A 115 -2.16 -0.63 16.28
N VAL A 116 -2.99 -1.58 15.85
CA VAL A 116 -4.42 -1.63 16.18
C VAL A 116 -4.63 -2.82 17.11
N PRO A 117 -5.38 -2.68 18.23
CA PRO A 117 -5.74 -3.81 19.06
C PRO A 117 -6.37 -4.92 18.23
N GLU A 118 -5.96 -6.17 18.48
CA GLU A 118 -6.33 -7.36 17.69
C GLU A 118 -7.86 -7.65 17.66
N GLN A 119 -8.64 -6.88 18.43
CA GLN A 119 -10.09 -6.94 18.52
C GLN A 119 -10.67 -5.53 18.56
N VAL A 120 -11.16 -5.04 17.42
CA VAL A 120 -12.18 -3.99 17.43
C VAL A 120 -13.48 -4.70 17.76
N GLU A 121 -14.12 -4.34 18.88
CA GLU A 121 -15.45 -4.83 19.23
C GLU A 121 -16.38 -4.63 18.03
N GLY A 122 -16.79 -5.75 17.42
CA GLY A 122 -17.72 -5.77 16.31
C GLY A 122 -19.05 -5.14 16.74
N ASP A 123 -19.78 -4.58 15.78
CA ASP A 123 -21.12 -4.09 16.08
C ASP A 123 -21.97 -5.26 16.59
N GLY A 124 -22.72 -5.00 17.66
CA GLY A 124 -23.64 -5.95 18.24
C GLY A 124 -24.61 -6.56 17.23
N GLU A 125 -25.05 -7.77 17.57
CA GLU A 125 -26.07 -8.59 16.90
C GLU A 125 -25.94 -8.76 15.37
N MET A 126 -25.55 -10.00 15.01
CA MET A 126 -25.74 -10.63 13.70
C MET A 126 -26.94 -10.05 12.93
N ARG A 127 -26.69 -9.20 11.93
CA ARG A 127 -27.64 -9.06 10.84
C ARG A 127 -27.55 -10.34 10.01
N GLU A 128 -28.56 -11.20 10.11
CA GLU A 128 -28.84 -12.24 9.11
C GLU A 128 -29.10 -11.55 7.77
N ASP A 129 -28.03 -11.15 7.08
CA ASP A 129 -28.13 -10.72 5.70
C ASP A 129 -28.36 -11.99 4.87
N SER A 130 -29.64 -12.30 4.63
CA SER A 130 -30.12 -13.50 3.92
C SER A 130 -29.55 -13.65 2.50
N SER A 131 -28.76 -12.69 2.04
CA SER A 131 -28.09 -12.64 0.75
C SER A 131 -26.77 -13.43 0.70
N PHE A 132 -26.20 -13.85 1.85
CA PHE A 132 -24.97 -14.63 1.93
C PHE A 132 -25.18 -15.95 2.69
N PHE A 133 -25.47 -17.05 1.97
CA PHE A 133 -25.69 -18.37 2.57
C PHE A 133 -24.40 -19.22 2.53
N PHE A 134 -23.67 -19.24 3.64
CA PHE A 134 -22.47 -20.08 3.84
C PHE A 134 -22.61 -20.99 5.08
N PRO A 135 -23.55 -21.94 5.08
CA PRO A 135 -23.99 -22.68 6.27
C PRO A 135 -22.91 -23.53 6.94
N MET A 136 -21.83 -23.87 6.23
CA MET A 136 -20.72 -24.67 6.77
C MET A 136 -19.48 -23.85 7.12
N LEU A 137 -19.54 -22.52 7.00
CA LEU A 137 -18.42 -21.65 7.32
C LEU A 137 -18.76 -20.82 8.54
N PRO A 138 -18.26 -21.19 9.73
CA PRO A 138 -18.48 -20.37 10.91
C PRO A 138 -17.86 -19.00 10.67
N VAL A 139 -18.65 -17.94 10.90
CA VAL A 139 -18.14 -16.57 10.85
C VAL A 139 -17.09 -16.43 11.95
N ARG A 140 -15.82 -16.28 11.54
CA ARG A 140 -14.69 -16.21 12.47
C ARG A 140 -14.30 -14.79 12.85
N ARG A 141 -14.69 -13.80 12.05
CA ARG A 141 -14.40 -12.38 12.25
C ARG A 141 -15.58 -11.55 11.74
N ASP A 142 -15.96 -10.54 12.50
CA ASP A 142 -16.91 -9.53 12.04
C ASP A 142 -16.23 -8.65 10.98
N ARG A 143 -17.03 -8.13 10.06
CA ARG A 143 -16.61 -7.36 8.90
C ARG A 143 -16.17 -5.92 9.28
N GLY A 144 -16.41 -5.52 10.54
CA GLY A 144 -16.07 -4.21 11.12
C GLY A 144 -16.84 -3.04 10.49
N ARG A 145 -16.85 -1.88 11.16
CA ARG A 145 -17.38 -0.64 10.57
C ARG A 145 -16.29 0.09 9.78
N TYR A 146 -16.40 0.05 8.45
CA TYR A 146 -15.62 0.92 7.57
C TYR A 146 -16.45 2.18 7.28
N GLU A 147 -15.97 3.36 7.68
CA GLU A 147 -16.73 4.62 7.55
C GLU A 147 -17.21 4.91 6.12
N MET A 148 -16.50 4.39 5.11
CA MET A 148 -16.88 4.54 3.70
C MET A 148 -18.00 3.58 3.26
N ASP A 149 -18.33 2.54 4.04
CA ASP A 149 -19.48 1.66 3.77
C ASP A 149 -20.81 2.41 3.94
N GLN A 150 -20.89 3.37 4.87
CA GLN A 150 -22.10 4.21 5.07
C GLN A 150 -22.47 5.00 3.80
N LYS A 151 -21.48 5.36 2.99
CA LYS A 151 -21.70 6.05 1.70
C LYS A 151 -22.27 5.12 0.63
N ALA A 152 -22.10 3.80 0.76
CA ALA A 152 -22.63 2.81 -0.16
C ALA A 152 -24.06 2.36 0.19
N GLU A 153 -24.49 2.55 1.45
CA GLU A 153 -25.78 2.08 1.98
C GLU A 153 -27.01 2.81 1.39
N GLN A 154 -26.84 3.93 0.69
CA GLN A 154 -27.96 4.74 0.17
C GLN A 154 -28.58 4.27 -1.15
N SER A 155 -28.04 3.22 -1.77
CA SER A 155 -28.72 2.60 -2.90
C SER A 155 -28.50 1.10 -2.85
N SER A 156 -29.57 0.33 -2.73
CA SER A 156 -29.56 -1.11 -3.04
C SER A 156 -28.69 -1.33 -4.27
N CYS A 157 -27.60 -2.08 -4.15
CA CYS A 157 -26.68 -2.31 -5.24
C CYS A 157 -27.43 -3.01 -6.38
N LYS A 158 -27.92 -2.24 -7.36
CA LYS A 158 -28.51 -2.77 -8.59
C LYS A 158 -27.38 -3.21 -9.51
N LYS A 159 -26.57 -4.19 -9.10
CA LYS A 159 -25.41 -4.68 -9.88
C LYS A 159 -25.83 -5.42 -11.15
N TYR A 160 -26.70 -4.82 -11.95
CA TYR A 160 -26.74 -4.99 -13.38
C TYR A 160 -25.59 -4.16 -13.96
N ALA A 161 -24.37 -4.66 -13.79
CA ALA A 161 -23.31 -4.24 -14.67
C ALA A 161 -23.68 -4.76 -16.07
N PRO A 162 -23.84 -3.91 -17.10
CA PRO A 162 -23.93 -4.41 -18.47
C PRO A 162 -22.74 -5.34 -18.69
N ARG A 163 -22.97 -6.52 -19.29
CA ARG A 163 -21.93 -7.51 -19.56
C ARG A 163 -20.76 -6.83 -20.27
N HIS A 164 -19.74 -6.45 -19.52
CA HIS A 164 -18.48 -6.02 -20.09
C HIS A 164 -17.73 -7.32 -20.40
N HIS A 165 -17.48 -7.59 -21.68
CA HIS A 165 -16.86 -8.83 -22.15
C HIS A 165 -15.49 -9.11 -21.51
N ALA A 166 -14.88 -8.11 -20.87
CA ALA A 166 -13.58 -8.22 -20.19
C ALA A 166 -13.61 -7.95 -18.67
N LEU A 167 -14.75 -7.61 -18.06
CA LEU A 167 -14.82 -7.31 -16.61
C LEU A 167 -15.97 -8.06 -15.96
N ILE A 168 -15.67 -9.28 -15.51
CA ILE A 168 -16.54 -10.00 -14.59
C ILE A 168 -16.21 -9.45 -13.19
N PRO A 169 -17.18 -9.00 -12.39
CA PRO A 169 -16.93 -8.73 -10.98
C PRO A 169 -16.52 -10.03 -10.29
N GLY A 170 -15.21 -10.24 -10.15
CA GLY A 170 -14.66 -11.40 -9.47
C GLY A 170 -15.05 -11.35 -7.99
N LEU A 171 -15.74 -12.39 -7.53
CA LEU A 171 -15.91 -12.64 -6.11
C LEU A 171 -14.60 -13.23 -5.61
N PHE A 172 -13.89 -12.49 -4.75
CA PHE A 172 -12.67 -12.96 -4.10
C PHE A 172 -13.02 -13.42 -2.68
N THR A 173 -13.24 -14.72 -2.48
CA THR A 173 -13.50 -15.31 -1.17
C THR A 173 -12.23 -15.93 -0.60
N MET A 174 -11.93 -15.63 0.66
CA MET A 174 -10.84 -16.26 1.40
C MET A 174 -11.37 -16.91 2.66
N PHE A 175 -10.95 -18.14 2.92
CA PHE A 175 -11.47 -18.97 4.03
C PHE A 175 -10.38 -19.33 5.06
N CYS A 176 -9.23 -18.67 5.02
CA CYS A 176 -8.11 -18.93 5.94
C CYS A 176 -8.08 -17.90 7.08
N SER A 177 -8.02 -18.36 8.33
CA SER A 177 -7.89 -17.49 9.52
C SER A 177 -6.56 -16.74 9.58
N HIS A 178 -5.52 -17.26 8.93
CA HIS A 178 -4.18 -16.66 8.92
C HIS A 178 -4.00 -15.58 7.85
N GLY A 179 -5.00 -15.38 6.99
CA GLY A 179 -4.88 -14.52 5.81
C GLY A 179 -4.07 -15.19 4.70
N PRO A 180 -4.12 -14.65 3.47
CA PRO A 180 -3.28 -15.11 2.38
C PRO A 180 -1.86 -14.56 2.56
N GLU A 181 -0.86 -15.38 2.28
CA GLU A 181 0.53 -14.92 2.17
C GLU A 181 0.70 -14.01 0.94
N MET A 182 0.03 -14.33 -0.17
CA MET A 182 0.18 -13.64 -1.43
C MET A 182 -1.14 -13.61 -2.22
N VAL A 183 -1.45 -12.47 -2.80
CA VAL A 183 -2.63 -12.22 -3.65
C VAL A 183 -2.16 -11.64 -4.98
N PHE A 184 -2.26 -12.44 -6.04
CA PHE A 184 -2.13 -11.98 -7.41
C PHE A 184 -3.49 -11.50 -7.91
N TYR A 185 -3.55 -10.31 -8.49
CA TYR A 185 -4.78 -9.82 -9.09
C TYR A 185 -4.52 -9.02 -10.36
N ASP A 186 -5.49 -9.08 -11.26
CA ASP A 186 -5.59 -8.28 -12.48
C ASP A 186 -6.75 -7.29 -12.34
N ASN A 187 -6.61 -6.11 -12.96
CA ASN A 187 -7.69 -5.11 -13.11
C ASN A 187 -8.42 -4.65 -11.83
N CYS A 188 -7.79 -4.74 -10.64
CA CYS A 188 -8.38 -4.28 -9.38
C CYS A 188 -7.49 -3.22 -8.67
N CYS A 189 -7.38 -2.03 -9.28
CA CYS A 189 -6.41 -0.97 -8.94
C CYS A 189 -6.40 -0.50 -7.47
N ARG A 190 -7.37 -0.93 -6.65
CA ARG A 190 -7.51 -0.53 -5.24
C ARG A 190 -7.70 -1.71 -4.28
N LEU A 191 -7.50 -2.96 -4.72
CA LEU A 191 -7.70 -4.13 -3.84
C LEU A 191 -6.81 -4.05 -2.59
N HIS A 192 -5.52 -3.75 -2.78
CA HIS A 192 -4.58 -3.63 -1.67
C HIS A 192 -5.03 -2.58 -0.65
N ALA A 193 -5.32 -1.36 -1.10
CA ALA A 193 -5.79 -0.28 -0.24
C ALA A 193 -7.13 -0.62 0.43
N TYR A 194 -8.05 -1.25 -0.31
CA TYR A 194 -9.34 -1.68 0.22
C TYR A 194 -9.17 -2.72 1.35
N CYS A 195 -8.37 -3.75 1.13
CA CYS A 195 -8.11 -4.79 2.12
C CYS A 195 -7.47 -4.22 3.39
N LEU A 196 -6.44 -3.36 3.25
CA LEU A 196 -5.79 -2.74 4.40
C LEU A 196 -6.66 -1.74 5.14
N ASN A 197 -7.48 -0.95 4.43
CA ASN A 197 -8.42 -0.04 5.09
C ASN A 197 -9.53 -0.78 5.83
N ARG A 198 -9.81 -2.03 5.45
CA ARG A 198 -10.88 -2.84 6.02
C ARG A 198 -10.43 -3.68 7.20
N ASP A 199 -9.28 -4.33 7.08
CA ASP A 199 -8.71 -5.16 8.14
C ASP A 199 -7.17 -5.18 8.03
N PRO A 200 -6.49 -4.12 8.49
CA PRO A 200 -5.05 -3.99 8.33
C PRO A 200 -4.30 -5.14 9.03
N VAL A 201 -4.78 -5.60 10.19
CA VAL A 201 -4.12 -6.66 10.96
C VAL A 201 -4.20 -8.00 10.23
N PHE A 202 -5.34 -8.35 9.64
CA PHE A 202 -5.49 -9.60 8.87
C PHE A 202 -4.63 -9.63 7.61
N PHE A 203 -4.50 -8.48 6.92
CA PHE A 203 -3.77 -8.36 5.67
C PHE A 203 -2.32 -7.89 5.81
N LYS A 204 -1.83 -7.68 7.04
CA LYS A 204 -0.49 -7.10 7.29
C LYS A 204 0.65 -7.87 6.62
N ASN A 205 0.53 -9.20 6.59
CA ASN A 205 1.53 -10.11 6.03
C ASN A 205 1.20 -10.54 4.59
N THR A 206 0.20 -9.92 3.95
CA THR A 206 -0.25 -10.28 2.61
C THR A 206 0.51 -9.48 1.55
N TRP A 207 1.16 -10.19 0.63
CA TRP A 207 1.77 -9.61 -0.57
C TRP A 207 0.74 -9.39 -1.67
N PHE A 208 0.44 -8.14 -1.97
CA PHE A 208 -0.43 -7.76 -3.09
C PHE A 208 0.39 -7.54 -4.36
N LEU A 209 0.29 -8.48 -5.30
CA LEU A 209 1.00 -8.45 -6.57
C LEU A 209 0.02 -8.17 -7.71
N ILE A 210 0.27 -7.05 -8.40
CA ILE A 210 -0.54 -6.64 -9.55
C ILE A 210 0.08 -7.25 -10.80
N ASP A 211 -0.69 -8.08 -11.50
CA ASP A 211 -0.29 -8.49 -12.84
C ASP A 211 -0.41 -7.27 -13.78
N ARG A 212 0.70 -6.91 -14.43
CA ARG A 212 0.75 -5.80 -15.40
C ARG A 212 0.54 -6.28 -16.84
N LEU A 213 -0.06 -7.45 -17.04
CA LEU A 213 -0.39 -8.00 -18.36
C LEU A 213 -1.45 -7.22 -19.17
N HIS A 214 -1.68 -5.94 -18.87
CA HIS A 214 -2.50 -5.07 -19.70
C HIS A 214 -2.05 -3.60 -19.63
N TRP A 215 -1.04 -3.17 -20.40
CA TRP A 215 -0.88 -1.72 -20.65
C TRP A 215 -0.02 -1.25 -21.83
N LYS A 216 0.20 -2.04 -22.88
CA LYS A 216 0.65 -1.50 -24.19
C LYS A 216 -0.02 -2.26 -25.33
N ASN A 217 -0.91 -1.57 -26.06
CA ASN A 217 -1.42 -1.91 -27.42
C ASN A 217 -2.77 -2.62 -27.61
N HIS A 218 -3.70 -2.64 -26.65
CA HIS A 218 -5.07 -3.06 -26.99
C HIS A 218 -5.85 -1.89 -27.63
N THR A 219 -5.76 -1.79 -28.95
CA THR A 219 -6.83 -1.22 -29.78
C THR A 219 -7.85 -2.34 -29.97
N GLY A 220 -9.02 -2.22 -29.34
CA GLY A 220 -10.16 -3.06 -29.70
C GLY A 220 -10.50 -2.80 -31.17
N LYS A 221 -10.17 -3.75 -32.04
CA LYS A 221 -10.75 -3.80 -33.38
C LYS A 221 -12.17 -4.35 -33.23
N ASN A 222 -13.11 -3.65 -33.87
CA ASN A 222 -14.51 -4.04 -34.05
C ASN A 222 -14.65 -5.45 -34.61
#